data_AF-A0A098B4W7-F1
#
_entry.id   AF-A0A098B4W7-F1
#
_cell.length_a   1.000
_cell.length_b   1.000
_cell.length_c   1.000
_cell.angle_alpha   90.00
_cell.angle_beta   90.00
_cell.angle_gamma   90.00
#
_symmetry.space_group_name_H-M   'P 1'
#
loop_
_entity.id
_entity.type
_entity.pdbx_description
1 polymer ?
#
loop_
_entity_poly.entity_id
_entity_poly.type
_entity_poly.pdbx_seq_one_letter_code
_entity_poly.pdbx_strand_id
1 'polypeptide(L)'
;MKKKYSMSLLCFLLIFSLLSISIPVSANPTTTSVSLDKSTIVLTIGQTDTLTATVLPAGTPNQNLTWISSNPNVVNVFNGLLMGLNEGTAYITVMNPSASSNYASCFVIVKKPDSEMTINKTNLVLPVGSTETLTVNISPSQAVNWNSSNPEIVRVFNGVLMAQKVGTAVITATAADGSKSVTCTVTVKDAKATITLNKSTATLGVGKTTTLTANVSPALPSNVYLMWQSSNPGIVSVSGGVITGVSLGSAVITAIASDGSSSATCNVNVTATGINTIRLGGANRYETSVQISKNGWPDGSTYAVLATGNNYPDALSAAPLAQKYDAPILLTDKTLPQVTINELTRLKPTQIFICGGTGAISKTIENQLNSMGIITERLEGKDRYETSIAIAKKIGVTSGELIVVNGYEWSDALSVSPIAAKKGIPIVLTDKGSIPDSVKSFVNSSNFSKTYLLGGTDLIGNQVKNVLPNAERIIGSNKFERNINILKEFEDDLDLSKICIATGADFPDALSGSALAATLSSAIVLVDNNSLKSVTSQYSADSLIQTDDVYVFGLQAVVSDNVINKLFTK
;
A
#
# COMPACT_ATOMS: atom_id res chain seq x y z
N MET A 1 61.42 13.38 -48.80
CA MET A 1 61.15 13.07 -50.23
C MET A 1 62.25 12.17 -50.79
N LYS A 2 62.03 11.63 -51.99
CA LYS A 2 63.01 11.53 -53.09
C LYS A 2 64.19 12.52 -52.97
N LYS A 3 65.40 12.10 -53.37
CA LYS A 3 66.60 12.87 -53.79
C LYS A 3 66.83 14.28 -53.17
N LYS A 4 68.00 14.48 -52.53
CA LYS A 4 69.16 15.24 -53.07
C LYS A 4 70.28 15.40 -52.02
N TYR A 5 71.55 15.24 -52.48
CA TYR A 5 72.84 15.92 -52.13
C TYR A 5 73.08 16.54 -50.72
N SER A 6 74.30 16.67 -50.16
CA SER A 6 75.69 16.54 -50.68
C SER A 6 76.73 16.40 -49.54
N MET A 7 78.00 16.09 -49.91
CA MET A 7 79.30 16.42 -49.25
C MET A 7 79.49 16.11 -47.74
N SER A 8 80.51 15.37 -47.26
CA SER A 8 81.95 15.27 -47.57
C SER A 8 82.81 16.48 -47.18
N LEU A 9 83.58 16.36 -46.08
CA LEU A 9 85.04 16.59 -46.03
C LEU A 9 85.66 16.20 -44.66
N LEU A 10 86.81 15.50 -44.71
CA LEU A 10 88.10 15.71 -43.99
C LEU A 10 88.11 16.14 -42.49
N CYS A 11 89.06 15.77 -41.62
CA CYS A 11 90.20 14.81 -41.62
C CYS A 11 90.69 14.70 -40.13
N PHE A 12 91.89 14.28 -39.70
CA PHE A 12 93.17 13.83 -40.31
C PHE A 12 93.81 12.75 -39.40
N LEU A 13 94.86 12.07 -39.87
CA LEU A 13 95.73 11.19 -39.09
C LEU A 13 96.73 11.98 -38.20
N LEU A 14 97.25 11.39 -37.11
CA LEU A 14 98.71 11.21 -36.94
C LEU A 14 99.09 10.30 -35.76
N ILE A 15 100.22 9.63 -35.94
CA ILE A 15 100.78 8.52 -35.14
C ILE A 15 102.04 9.02 -34.39
N PHE A 16 102.51 8.22 -33.43
CA PHE A 16 103.84 8.10 -32.78
C PHE A 16 103.71 8.19 -31.25
N SER A 17 104.31 7.30 -30.45
CA SER A 17 105.67 6.75 -30.55
C SER A 17 105.83 5.32 -29.98
N LEU A 18 107.06 4.80 -29.93
CA LEU A 18 107.39 3.37 -29.84
C LEU A 18 107.62 2.79 -28.42
N LEU A 19 107.38 1.47 -28.33
CA LEU A 19 108.01 0.41 -27.52
C LEU A 19 108.71 0.73 -26.19
N SER A 20 108.42 -0.10 -25.17
CA SER A 20 109.43 -0.70 -24.28
C SER A 20 108.96 -2.05 -23.71
N ILE A 21 109.91 -2.94 -23.41
CA ILE A 21 109.73 -4.36 -23.04
C ILE A 21 109.47 -4.56 -21.53
N SER A 22 108.81 -5.64 -21.12
CA SER A 22 108.93 -6.21 -19.76
C SER A 22 108.66 -7.74 -19.72
N ILE A 23 109.20 -8.37 -18.68
CA ILE A 23 109.49 -9.82 -18.52
C ILE A 23 108.42 -10.49 -17.62
N PRO A 24 108.05 -11.78 -17.79
CA PRO A 24 106.95 -12.40 -17.03
C PRO A 24 107.35 -12.87 -15.62
N VAL A 25 106.64 -12.43 -14.57
CA VAL A 25 106.83 -12.89 -13.17
C VAL A 25 105.52 -12.88 -12.36
N SER A 26 105.34 -13.95 -11.56
CA SER A 26 104.47 -14.12 -10.38
C SER A 26 102.94 -14.17 -10.53
N ALA A 27 102.33 -15.11 -9.79
CA ALA A 27 100.90 -15.19 -9.54
C ALA A 27 100.41 -14.02 -8.66
N ASN A 28 99.18 -13.58 -8.93
CA ASN A 28 98.48 -12.53 -8.20
C ASN A 28 97.43 -13.20 -7.27
N PRO A 29 97.24 -12.76 -6.01
CA PRO A 29 96.16 -13.32 -5.17
C PRO A 29 94.79 -13.02 -5.79
N THR A 30 93.91 -14.00 -5.81
CA THR A 30 92.56 -13.85 -6.38
C THR A 30 91.71 -12.91 -5.53
N THR A 31 91.57 -11.67 -5.97
CA THR A 31 90.65 -10.70 -5.37
C THR A 31 89.21 -11.13 -5.60
N THR A 32 88.50 -11.48 -4.53
CA THR A 32 87.07 -11.77 -4.58
C THR A 32 86.29 -10.52 -5.01
N SER A 33 85.29 -10.65 -5.88
CA SER A 33 84.38 -9.57 -6.29
C SER A 33 82.90 -9.99 -6.19
N VAL A 34 82.01 -9.05 -5.85
CA VAL A 34 80.55 -9.23 -5.87
C VAL A 34 79.94 -8.32 -6.93
N SER A 35 78.99 -8.84 -7.70
CA SER A 35 78.14 -8.07 -8.61
C SER A 35 76.66 -8.42 -8.44
N LEU A 36 75.77 -7.50 -8.82
CA LEU A 36 74.34 -7.72 -8.90
C LEU A 36 73.90 -7.87 -10.36
N ASP A 37 72.84 -8.64 -10.59
CA ASP A 37 72.19 -8.83 -11.89
C ASP A 37 71.48 -7.56 -12.40
N LYS A 38 71.03 -6.68 -11.50
CA LYS A 38 70.30 -5.45 -11.82
C LYS A 38 70.90 -4.24 -11.12
N SER A 39 71.12 -3.14 -11.85
CA SER A 39 71.55 -1.84 -11.31
C SER A 39 70.39 -0.96 -10.81
N THR A 40 69.19 -1.15 -11.36
CA THR A 40 67.97 -0.42 -10.98
C THR A 40 66.76 -1.35 -11.00
N ILE A 41 65.85 -1.20 -10.03
CA ILE A 41 64.54 -1.87 -9.97
C ILE A 41 63.44 -0.82 -9.75
N VAL A 42 62.27 -1.01 -10.37
CA VAL A 42 61.06 -0.22 -10.08
C VAL A 42 59.98 -1.17 -9.58
N LEU A 43 59.46 -0.91 -8.38
CA LEU A 43 58.38 -1.66 -7.74
C LEU A 43 57.14 -0.78 -7.57
N THR A 44 55.95 -1.37 -7.52
CA THR A 44 54.81 -0.78 -6.82
C THR A 44 54.80 -1.19 -5.35
N ILE A 45 54.08 -0.44 -4.50
CA ILE A 45 53.88 -0.82 -3.09
C ILE A 45 53.23 -2.22 -3.02
N GLY A 46 53.80 -3.11 -2.21
CA GLY A 46 53.41 -4.51 -2.07
C GLY A 46 54.02 -5.46 -3.11
N GLN A 47 54.65 -4.94 -4.17
CA GLN A 47 55.33 -5.77 -5.17
C GLN A 47 56.66 -6.30 -4.63
N THR A 48 56.99 -7.53 -5.02
CA THR A 48 58.31 -8.14 -4.80
C THR A 48 59.07 -8.30 -6.13
N ASP A 49 60.39 -8.29 -6.03
CA ASP A 49 61.33 -8.69 -7.10
C ASP A 49 62.59 -9.27 -6.44
N THR A 50 63.43 -9.98 -7.18
CA THR A 50 64.67 -10.57 -6.67
C THR A 50 65.91 -9.89 -7.25
N LEU A 51 66.92 -9.70 -6.41
CA LEU A 51 68.29 -9.37 -6.78
C LEU A 51 69.16 -10.61 -6.59
N THR A 52 69.93 -10.95 -7.62
CA THR A 52 70.86 -12.08 -7.60
C THR A 52 72.28 -11.56 -7.51
N ALA A 53 72.96 -11.89 -6.41
CA ALA A 53 74.37 -11.57 -6.23
C ALA A 53 75.26 -12.69 -6.79
N THR A 54 76.22 -12.34 -7.64
CA THR A 54 77.27 -13.25 -8.13
C THR A 54 78.58 -12.94 -7.44
N VAL A 55 79.26 -13.97 -6.92
CA VAL A 55 80.59 -13.85 -6.30
C VAL A 55 81.62 -14.55 -7.19
N LEU A 56 82.71 -13.86 -7.52
CA LEU A 56 83.82 -14.39 -8.31
C LEU A 56 85.13 -14.41 -7.49
N PRO A 57 86.06 -15.35 -7.75
CA PRO A 57 85.96 -16.44 -8.73
C PRO A 57 84.99 -17.56 -8.30
N ALA A 58 84.34 -18.20 -9.27
CA ALA A 58 83.35 -19.23 -9.01
C ALA A 58 83.96 -20.43 -8.26
N GLY A 59 83.27 -20.91 -7.23
CA GLY A 59 83.74 -22.00 -6.36
C GLY A 59 84.22 -21.57 -4.97
N THR A 60 84.27 -20.27 -4.65
CA THR A 60 84.36 -19.83 -3.24
C THR A 60 83.17 -20.37 -2.44
N PRO A 61 83.37 -20.99 -1.25
CA PRO A 61 82.28 -21.47 -0.41
C PRO A 61 81.27 -20.36 -0.10
N ASN A 62 79.97 -20.67 -0.09
CA ASN A 62 78.89 -19.72 0.17
C ASN A 62 79.14 -18.94 1.48
N GLN A 63 79.59 -17.70 1.34
CA GLN A 63 79.71 -16.76 2.44
C GLN A 63 78.32 -16.12 2.64
N ASN A 64 77.90 -16.01 3.90
CA ASN A 64 76.60 -15.45 4.27
C ASN A 64 76.52 -13.98 3.82
N LEU A 65 75.97 -13.74 2.63
CA LEU A 65 75.89 -12.40 2.04
C LEU A 65 74.97 -11.52 2.88
N THR A 66 75.49 -10.38 3.32
CA THR A 66 74.73 -9.41 4.10
C THR A 66 74.03 -8.45 3.16
N TRP A 67 72.70 -8.38 3.22
CA TRP A 67 71.88 -7.48 2.44
C TRP A 67 71.35 -6.34 3.31
N ILE A 68 71.51 -5.10 2.86
CA ILE A 68 71.12 -3.90 3.60
C ILE A 68 70.31 -2.98 2.68
N SER A 69 69.14 -2.54 3.14
CA SER A 69 68.41 -1.43 2.52
C SER A 69 68.82 -0.12 3.19
N SER A 70 69.13 0.91 2.39
CA SER A 70 69.39 2.27 2.89
C SER A 70 68.14 2.96 3.43
N ASN A 71 66.95 2.45 3.09
CA ASN A 71 65.68 2.89 3.68
C ASN A 71 64.72 1.69 3.79
N PRO A 72 64.80 0.90 4.89
CA PRO A 72 63.92 -0.24 5.13
C PRO A 72 62.43 0.11 5.16
N ASN A 73 62.06 1.37 5.41
CA ASN A 73 60.66 1.79 5.35
C ASN A 73 60.13 1.92 3.92
N VAL A 74 61.00 2.11 2.92
CA VAL A 74 60.63 2.20 1.50
C VAL A 74 60.69 0.83 0.84
N VAL A 75 61.76 0.06 1.05
CA VAL A 75 61.91 -1.30 0.53
C VAL A 75 62.70 -2.16 1.52
N ASN A 76 62.13 -3.31 1.86
CA ASN A 76 62.82 -4.35 2.63
C ASN A 76 63.58 -5.30 1.71
N VAL A 77 64.69 -5.86 2.20
CA VAL A 77 65.45 -6.92 1.54
C VAL A 77 65.71 -8.07 2.50
N PHE A 78 65.52 -9.31 2.02
CA PHE A 78 65.90 -10.53 2.74
C PHE A 78 66.49 -11.53 1.76
N ASN A 79 67.79 -11.84 1.91
CA ASN A 79 68.53 -12.77 1.02
C ASN A 79 68.31 -12.50 -0.48
N GLY A 80 68.30 -11.22 -0.88
CA GLY A 80 68.08 -10.79 -2.27
C GLY A 80 66.61 -10.62 -2.68
N LEU A 81 65.64 -11.15 -1.93
CA LEU A 81 64.21 -10.87 -2.15
C LEU A 81 63.88 -9.47 -1.66
N LEU A 82 63.33 -8.63 -2.53
CA LEU A 82 62.86 -7.28 -2.24
C LEU A 82 61.35 -7.25 -2.04
N MET A 83 60.87 -6.33 -1.20
CA MET A 83 59.46 -5.98 -1.08
C MET A 83 59.30 -4.47 -0.94
N GLY A 84 58.59 -3.83 -1.88
CA GLY A 84 58.26 -2.41 -1.81
C GLY A 84 57.21 -2.16 -0.73
N LEU A 85 57.48 -1.22 0.18
CA LEU A 85 56.65 -0.96 1.37
C LEU A 85 55.98 0.42 1.34
N ASN A 86 56.73 1.46 0.99
CA ASN A 86 56.21 2.83 0.87
C ASN A 86 56.81 3.50 -0.36
N GLU A 87 56.11 4.49 -0.90
CA GLU A 87 56.59 5.30 -2.01
C GLU A 87 57.89 6.03 -1.64
N GLY A 88 58.87 5.99 -2.55
CA GLY A 88 60.18 6.60 -2.34
C GLY A 88 61.29 5.88 -3.10
N THR A 89 62.53 6.14 -2.70
CA THR A 89 63.72 5.49 -3.27
C THR A 89 64.65 4.98 -2.18
N ALA A 90 65.40 3.92 -2.49
CA ALA A 90 66.44 3.38 -1.62
C ALA A 90 67.53 2.68 -2.45
N TYR A 91 68.74 2.58 -1.91
CA TYR A 91 69.74 1.64 -2.40
C TYR A 91 69.67 0.34 -1.60
N ILE A 92 69.68 -0.78 -2.31
CA ILE A 92 69.93 -2.09 -1.73
C ILE A 92 71.40 -2.42 -1.97
N THR A 93 72.14 -2.75 -0.92
CA THR A 93 73.56 -3.10 -1.00
C THR A 93 73.77 -4.52 -0.50
N VAL A 94 74.53 -5.32 -1.25
CA VAL A 94 75.02 -6.63 -0.84
C VAL A 94 76.51 -6.54 -0.51
N MET A 95 76.92 -7.13 0.61
CA MET A 95 78.31 -7.17 1.08
C MET A 95 78.75 -8.60 1.33
N ASN A 96 80.00 -8.92 0.96
CA ASN A 96 80.60 -10.19 1.29
C ASN A 96 81.50 -10.08 2.54
N PRO A 97 81.14 -10.69 3.70
CA PRO A 97 81.84 -10.43 4.97
C PRO A 97 83.31 -10.87 5.04
N SER A 98 83.80 -11.77 4.17
CA SER A 98 85.21 -12.19 4.19
C SER A 98 86.16 -11.31 3.37
N ALA A 99 85.68 -10.22 2.77
CA ALA A 99 86.51 -9.23 2.08
C ALA A 99 85.99 -7.80 2.37
N SER A 100 86.71 -7.05 3.21
CA SER A 100 86.28 -5.80 3.84
C SER A 100 86.04 -4.59 2.90
N SER A 101 86.14 -4.77 1.59
CA SER A 101 86.06 -3.71 0.58
C SER A 101 85.30 -4.13 -0.69
N ASN A 102 84.42 -5.13 -0.59
CA ASN A 102 83.77 -5.75 -1.74
C ASN A 102 82.23 -5.77 -1.58
N TYR A 103 81.55 -4.85 -2.28
CA TYR A 103 80.10 -4.66 -2.24
C TYR A 103 79.54 -4.28 -3.61
N ALA A 104 78.25 -4.53 -3.82
CA ALA A 104 77.49 -4.09 -4.99
C ALA A 104 76.14 -3.51 -4.55
N SER A 105 75.63 -2.52 -5.29
CA SER A 105 74.39 -1.81 -4.95
C SER A 105 73.44 -1.68 -6.14
N CYS A 106 72.14 -1.75 -5.86
CA CYS A 106 71.04 -1.54 -6.81
C CYS A 106 70.16 -0.38 -6.33
N PHE A 107 69.73 0.50 -7.23
CA PHE A 107 68.81 1.60 -6.93
C PHE A 107 67.35 1.15 -7.12
N VAL A 108 66.55 1.23 -6.06
CA VAL A 108 65.15 0.83 -6.08
C VAL A 108 64.25 2.06 -6.00
N ILE A 109 63.29 2.15 -6.91
CA ILE A 109 62.22 3.14 -6.90
C ILE A 109 60.91 2.42 -6.58
N VAL A 110 60.25 2.78 -5.49
CA VAL A 110 58.92 2.27 -5.14
C VAL A 110 57.89 3.36 -5.45
N LYS A 111 56.94 3.04 -6.33
CA LYS A 111 55.84 3.93 -6.74
C LYS A 111 54.52 3.50 -6.11
N LYS A 112 53.57 4.43 -5.96
CA LYS A 112 52.16 4.05 -5.80
C LYS A 112 51.65 3.33 -7.07
N PRO A 113 50.69 2.39 -6.94
CA PRO A 113 49.96 1.89 -8.10
C PRO A 113 49.14 3.01 -8.75
N ASP A 114 48.96 2.95 -10.07
CA ASP A 114 48.07 3.87 -10.77
C ASP A 114 46.62 3.67 -10.30
N SER A 115 45.99 4.72 -9.78
CA SER A 115 44.58 4.69 -9.38
C SER A 115 43.66 4.79 -10.61
N GLU A 116 42.71 3.88 -10.73
CA GLU A 116 41.58 3.98 -11.66
C GLU A 116 40.32 4.43 -10.92
N MET A 117 39.55 5.35 -11.51
CA MET A 117 38.35 5.92 -10.89
C MET A 117 37.25 6.12 -11.95
N THR A 118 36.04 5.64 -11.68
CA THR A 118 34.86 5.80 -12.56
C THR A 118 33.62 6.18 -11.75
N ILE A 119 32.69 6.91 -12.36
CA ILE A 119 31.41 7.33 -11.75
C ILE A 119 30.24 6.77 -12.56
N ASN A 120 29.17 6.34 -11.88
CA ASN A 120 28.01 5.69 -12.51
C ASN A 120 27.22 6.59 -13.48
N LYS A 121 27.23 7.92 -13.28
CA LYS A 121 26.47 8.91 -14.07
C LYS A 121 27.35 10.14 -14.29
N THR A 122 27.50 10.59 -15.53
CA THR A 122 28.25 11.82 -15.89
C THR A 122 27.35 13.04 -16.10
N ASN A 123 26.05 12.82 -16.35
CA ASN A 123 25.03 13.86 -16.47
C ASN A 123 23.75 13.37 -15.79
N LEU A 124 23.01 14.29 -15.17
CA LEU A 124 21.79 14.01 -14.43
C LEU A 124 20.83 15.20 -14.48
N VAL A 125 19.52 14.93 -14.52
CA VAL A 125 18.47 15.95 -14.39
C VAL A 125 17.58 15.59 -13.22
N LEU A 126 17.42 16.50 -12.25
CA LEU A 126 16.65 16.28 -11.02
C LEU A 126 15.54 17.35 -10.86
N PRO A 127 14.35 17.02 -10.35
CA PRO A 127 13.43 18.02 -9.82
C PRO A 127 13.92 18.56 -8.45
N VAL A 128 13.62 19.82 -8.13
CA VAL A 128 13.83 20.41 -6.79
C VAL A 128 13.22 19.50 -5.71
N GLY A 129 13.92 19.32 -4.59
CA GLY A 129 13.49 18.50 -3.45
C GLY A 129 13.79 17.00 -3.59
N SER A 130 14.25 16.52 -4.75
CA SER A 130 14.61 15.11 -4.94
C SER A 130 16.02 14.77 -4.46
N THR A 131 16.24 13.47 -4.21
CA THR A 131 17.53 12.88 -3.87
C THR A 131 17.90 11.78 -4.87
N GLU A 132 19.20 11.57 -5.06
CA GLU A 132 19.76 10.58 -6.00
C GLU A 132 21.16 10.19 -5.50
N THR A 133 21.65 8.98 -5.83
CA THR A 133 22.96 8.52 -5.37
C THR A 133 23.92 8.31 -6.54
N LEU A 134 25.05 9.03 -6.49
CA LEU A 134 26.20 8.76 -7.33
C LEU A 134 27.10 7.72 -6.66
N THR A 135 27.47 6.69 -7.41
CA THR A 135 28.41 5.66 -6.96
C THR A 135 29.69 5.75 -7.77
N VAL A 136 30.82 5.56 -7.08
CA VAL A 136 32.16 5.64 -7.64
C VAL A 136 32.88 4.33 -7.39
N ASN A 137 33.45 3.75 -8.45
CA ASN A 137 34.34 2.61 -8.34
C ASN A 137 35.78 3.14 -8.41
N ILE A 138 36.60 2.79 -7.42
CA ILE A 138 38.02 3.17 -7.36
C ILE A 138 38.88 1.94 -7.05
N SER A 139 39.99 1.81 -7.77
CA SER A 139 40.96 0.73 -7.62
C SER A 139 42.38 1.33 -7.55
N PRO A 140 43.19 1.01 -6.52
CA PRO A 140 42.83 0.25 -5.32
C PRO A 140 41.75 0.95 -4.48
N SER A 141 41.06 0.20 -3.63
CA SER A 141 39.97 0.73 -2.80
C SER A 141 40.49 1.78 -1.81
N GLN A 142 39.92 2.99 -1.86
CA GLN A 142 40.22 4.09 -0.95
C GLN A 142 39.01 5.00 -0.76
N ALA A 143 39.05 5.86 0.26
CA ALA A 143 37.97 6.81 0.53
C ALA A 143 37.81 7.85 -0.60
N VAL A 144 36.61 8.44 -0.71
CA VAL A 144 36.24 9.39 -1.77
C VAL A 144 35.68 10.66 -1.15
N ASN A 145 36.33 11.79 -1.45
CA ASN A 145 35.90 13.12 -1.07
C ASN A 145 34.91 13.67 -2.10
N TRP A 146 33.79 14.22 -1.65
CA TRP A 146 32.72 14.75 -2.51
C TRP A 146 32.61 16.26 -2.39
N ASN A 147 32.46 16.95 -3.52
CA ASN A 147 32.25 18.40 -3.59
C ASN A 147 31.15 18.77 -4.60
N SER A 148 30.45 19.87 -4.36
CA SER A 148 29.52 20.49 -5.32
C SER A 148 30.04 21.87 -5.73
N SER A 149 30.01 22.17 -7.02
CA SER A 149 30.36 23.52 -7.51
C SER A 149 29.36 24.60 -7.09
N ASN A 150 28.15 24.21 -6.67
CA ASN A 150 27.16 25.13 -6.10
C ASN A 150 26.21 24.38 -5.13
N PRO A 151 26.54 24.35 -3.81
CA PRO A 151 25.72 23.70 -2.79
C PRO A 151 24.29 24.23 -2.68
N GLU A 152 24.01 25.47 -3.10
CA GLU A 152 22.66 26.05 -3.07
C GLU A 152 21.77 25.55 -4.22
N ILE A 153 22.34 24.87 -5.22
CA ILE A 153 21.62 24.19 -6.31
C ILE A 153 21.55 22.69 -6.01
N VAL A 154 22.69 22.05 -5.69
CA VAL A 154 22.77 20.64 -5.30
C VAL A 154 23.77 20.47 -4.17
N ARG A 155 23.33 19.92 -3.03
CA ARG A 155 24.24 19.42 -1.98
C ARG A 155 24.62 17.97 -2.26
N VAL A 156 25.82 17.58 -1.85
CA VAL A 156 26.28 16.19 -1.88
C VAL A 156 26.85 15.79 -0.52
N PHE A 157 26.51 14.60 -0.06
CA PHE A 157 27.06 14.00 1.14
C PHE A 157 27.24 12.49 0.91
N ASN A 158 28.48 11.99 0.95
CA ASN A 158 28.81 10.58 0.69
C ASN A 158 28.16 10.00 -0.59
N GLY A 159 28.16 10.77 -1.68
CA GLY A 159 27.55 10.42 -2.96
C GLY A 159 26.03 10.64 -3.05
N VAL A 160 25.33 10.88 -1.94
CA VAL A 160 23.91 11.23 -1.93
C VAL A 160 23.74 12.71 -2.27
N LEU A 161 23.03 12.97 -3.37
CA LEU A 161 22.66 14.29 -3.86
C LEU A 161 21.34 14.76 -3.25
N MET A 162 21.21 16.06 -3.02
CA MET A 162 19.96 16.73 -2.63
C MET A 162 19.76 17.95 -3.52
N ALA A 163 18.75 17.91 -4.40
CA ALA A 163 18.43 19.02 -5.29
C ALA A 163 17.70 20.14 -4.52
N GLN A 164 18.30 21.32 -4.41
CA GLN A 164 17.79 22.42 -3.57
C GLN A 164 17.10 23.53 -4.37
N LYS A 165 17.63 23.88 -5.55
CA LYS A 165 17.18 25.03 -6.34
C LYS A 165 17.43 24.80 -7.81
N VAL A 166 16.58 25.36 -8.68
CA VAL A 166 16.75 25.34 -10.14
C VAL A 166 18.10 25.93 -10.56
N GLY A 167 18.76 25.26 -11.50
CA GLY A 167 20.07 25.64 -12.02
C GLY A 167 20.94 24.42 -12.33
N THR A 168 22.23 24.63 -12.58
CA THR A 168 23.18 23.53 -12.87
C THR A 168 24.37 23.61 -11.92
N ALA A 169 24.78 22.46 -11.37
CA ALA A 169 25.97 22.29 -10.55
C ALA A 169 26.77 21.07 -11.01
N VAL A 170 28.10 21.12 -10.88
CA VAL A 170 28.98 19.98 -11.13
C VAL A 170 29.34 19.35 -9.80
N ILE A 171 29.05 18.05 -9.66
CA ILE A 171 29.47 17.25 -8.52
C ILE A 171 30.80 16.58 -8.88
N THR A 172 31.79 16.73 -8.01
CA THR A 172 33.11 16.14 -8.16
C THR A 172 33.34 15.12 -7.05
N ALA A 173 33.80 13.93 -7.44
CA ALA A 173 34.30 12.92 -6.54
C ALA A 173 35.82 12.77 -6.75
N THR A 174 36.59 12.86 -5.67
CA THR A 174 38.06 12.88 -5.68
C THR A 174 38.60 11.81 -4.74
N ALA A 175 39.62 11.08 -5.18
CA ALA A 175 40.32 10.09 -4.36
C ALA A 175 40.88 10.73 -3.09
N ALA A 176 40.92 10.00 -1.96
CA ALA A 176 41.40 10.54 -0.69
C ALA A 176 42.88 11.01 -0.74
N ASP A 177 43.69 10.35 -1.58
CA ASP A 177 45.08 10.73 -1.87
C ASP A 177 45.24 11.86 -2.91
N GLY A 178 44.14 12.33 -3.51
CA GLY A 178 44.12 13.34 -4.57
C GLY A 178 44.55 12.86 -5.96
N SER A 179 44.81 11.56 -6.15
CA SER A 179 45.40 10.99 -7.38
C SER A 179 44.52 11.11 -8.63
N LYS A 180 43.19 11.09 -8.46
CA LYS A 180 42.17 11.12 -9.53
C LYS A 180 40.90 11.82 -9.04
N SER A 181 40.15 12.35 -10.00
CA SER A 181 38.80 12.87 -9.80
C SER A 181 37.90 12.51 -10.99
N VAL A 182 36.60 12.39 -10.72
CA VAL A 182 35.53 12.16 -11.70
C VAL A 182 34.35 13.10 -11.41
N THR A 183 33.59 13.47 -12.45
CA THR A 183 32.56 14.51 -12.34
C THR A 183 31.20 14.08 -12.90
N CYS A 184 30.13 14.66 -12.34
CA CYS A 184 28.76 14.56 -12.82
C CYS A 184 28.12 15.94 -12.92
N THR A 185 27.60 16.31 -14.09
CA THR A 185 26.85 17.56 -14.28
C THR A 185 25.38 17.33 -13.92
N VAL A 186 24.89 18.01 -12.88
CA VAL A 186 23.52 17.89 -12.38
C VAL A 186 22.74 19.15 -12.71
N THR A 187 21.66 19.02 -13.49
CA THR A 187 20.74 20.11 -13.79
C THR A 187 19.45 19.93 -12.99
N VAL A 188 19.18 20.87 -12.08
CA VAL A 188 17.95 20.91 -11.31
C VAL A 188 16.90 21.72 -12.06
N LYS A 189 15.71 21.15 -12.22
CA LYS A 189 14.50 21.78 -12.79
C LYS A 189 13.43 21.91 -11.71
N ASP A 190 12.40 22.72 -11.98
CA ASP A 190 11.24 22.81 -11.08
C ASP A 190 10.64 21.44 -10.81
N ALA A 191 10.21 21.23 -9.55
CA ALA A 191 9.43 20.06 -9.21
C ALA A 191 8.07 20.15 -9.92
N LYS A 192 7.72 19.09 -10.64
CA LYS A 192 6.48 19.03 -11.40
C LYS A 192 5.29 19.13 -10.46
N ALA A 193 4.52 20.22 -10.58
CA ALA A 193 3.30 20.42 -9.80
C ALA A 193 2.34 19.24 -9.96
N THR A 194 1.85 18.71 -8.84
CA THR A 194 0.77 17.72 -8.82
C THR A 194 -0.54 18.43 -8.55
N ILE A 195 -1.57 18.14 -9.34
CA ILE A 195 -2.94 18.58 -9.08
C ILE A 195 -3.70 17.40 -8.48
N THR A 196 -4.47 17.64 -7.43
CA THR A 196 -5.43 16.69 -6.85
C THR A 196 -6.76 17.40 -6.61
N LEU A 197 -7.87 16.68 -6.72
CA LEU A 197 -9.20 17.20 -6.39
C LEU A 197 -9.66 16.71 -5.02
N ASN A 198 -10.49 17.50 -4.35
CA ASN A 198 -11.19 17.08 -3.12
C ASN A 198 -12.14 15.88 -3.32
N LYS A 199 -12.53 15.58 -4.57
CA LYS A 199 -13.39 14.45 -4.94
C LYS A 199 -12.95 13.86 -6.28
N SER A 200 -12.93 12.53 -6.38
CA SER A 200 -12.76 11.78 -7.65
C SER A 200 -14.09 11.43 -8.32
N THR A 201 -15.20 11.49 -7.58
CA THR A 201 -16.58 11.30 -8.05
C THR A 201 -17.52 12.29 -7.37
N ALA A 202 -18.61 12.67 -8.05
CA ALA A 202 -19.69 13.45 -7.44
C ALA A 202 -21.04 13.13 -8.11
N THR A 203 -22.13 13.24 -7.35
CA THR A 203 -23.50 13.17 -7.88
C THR A 203 -24.21 14.50 -7.64
N LEU A 204 -24.94 14.99 -8.64
CA LEU A 204 -25.69 16.26 -8.59
C LEU A 204 -27.12 16.08 -9.09
N GLY A 205 -28.03 16.90 -8.58
CA GLY A 205 -29.37 17.05 -9.15
C GLY A 205 -29.35 17.97 -10.36
N VAL A 206 -30.30 17.79 -11.28
CA VAL A 206 -30.53 18.77 -12.35
C VAL A 206 -30.81 20.16 -11.74
N GLY A 207 -30.11 21.18 -12.22
CA GLY A 207 -30.16 22.56 -11.71
C GLY A 207 -29.44 22.79 -10.38
N LYS A 208 -28.81 21.78 -9.77
CA LYS A 208 -28.03 21.92 -8.53
C LYS A 208 -26.56 22.22 -8.82
N THR A 209 -25.86 22.75 -7.83
CA THR A 209 -24.44 23.11 -7.91
C THR A 209 -23.64 22.52 -6.74
N THR A 210 -22.34 22.32 -6.95
CA THR A 210 -21.36 22.07 -5.87
C THR A 210 -19.98 22.56 -6.30
N THR A 211 -19.00 22.53 -5.41
CA THR A 211 -17.64 23.01 -5.69
C THR A 211 -16.61 21.87 -5.60
N LEU A 212 -15.84 21.72 -6.67
CA LEU A 212 -14.60 20.96 -6.67
C LEU A 212 -13.44 21.90 -6.35
N THR A 213 -12.60 21.49 -5.40
CA THR A 213 -11.41 22.24 -4.99
C THR A 213 -10.17 21.50 -5.46
N ALA A 214 -9.29 22.20 -6.18
CA ALA A 214 -8.02 21.66 -6.64
C ALA A 214 -6.88 22.05 -5.70
N ASN A 215 -6.21 21.07 -5.11
CA ASN A 215 -4.98 21.26 -4.36
C ASN A 215 -3.80 21.07 -5.32
N VAL A 216 -2.91 22.07 -5.39
CA VAL A 216 -1.73 22.05 -6.25
C VAL A 216 -0.47 22.08 -5.39
N SER A 217 0.42 21.08 -5.55
CA SER A 217 1.68 21.02 -4.80
C SER A 217 2.86 20.49 -5.65
N PRO A 218 3.99 21.21 -5.73
CA PRO A 218 4.15 22.63 -5.36
C PRO A 218 3.22 23.56 -6.17
N ALA A 219 3.18 24.84 -5.82
CA ALA A 219 2.43 25.84 -6.57
C ALA A 219 2.85 25.89 -8.06
N LEU A 220 1.90 26.22 -8.94
CA LEU A 220 2.20 26.38 -10.37
C LEU A 220 3.23 27.50 -10.61
N PRO A 221 4.10 27.38 -11.63
CA PRO A 221 4.93 28.49 -12.10
C PRO A 221 4.11 29.74 -12.43
N SER A 222 4.68 30.93 -12.29
CA SER A 222 3.95 32.21 -12.43
C SER A 222 3.33 32.47 -13.81
N ASN A 223 3.74 31.75 -14.85
CA ASN A 223 3.18 31.77 -16.20
C ASN A 223 2.19 30.64 -16.49
N VAL A 224 1.87 29.80 -15.50
CA VAL A 224 0.97 28.64 -15.61
C VAL A 224 -0.18 28.80 -14.62
N TYR A 225 -1.41 28.69 -15.10
CA TYR A 225 -2.62 28.86 -14.29
C TYR A 225 -3.52 27.62 -14.36
N LEU A 226 -4.41 27.49 -13.37
CA LEU A 226 -5.37 26.39 -13.31
C LEU A 226 -6.56 26.67 -14.22
N MET A 227 -6.87 25.72 -15.10
CA MET A 227 -8.06 25.73 -15.95
C MET A 227 -9.02 24.62 -15.54
N TRP A 228 -10.32 24.85 -15.78
CA TRP A 228 -11.37 23.86 -15.55
C TRP A 228 -12.10 23.56 -16.87
N GLN A 229 -12.33 22.29 -17.14
CA GLN A 229 -13.03 21.82 -18.34
C GLN A 229 -14.06 20.74 -17.98
N SER A 230 -15.18 20.72 -18.69
CA SER A 230 -16.11 19.59 -18.70
C SER A 230 -16.00 18.82 -20.02
N SER A 231 -16.06 17.49 -19.95
CA SER A 231 -16.16 16.64 -21.15
C SER A 231 -17.50 16.77 -21.86
N ASN A 232 -18.55 17.24 -21.17
CA ASN A 232 -19.85 17.56 -21.77
C ASN A 232 -20.56 18.68 -20.98
N PRO A 233 -20.38 19.95 -21.39
CA PRO A 233 -21.04 21.11 -20.78
C PRO A 233 -22.58 21.07 -20.79
N GLY A 234 -23.19 20.28 -21.67
CA GLY A 234 -24.65 20.09 -21.72
C GLY A 234 -25.20 19.15 -20.64
N ILE A 235 -24.34 18.35 -20.01
CA ILE A 235 -24.67 17.50 -18.86
C ILE A 235 -24.18 18.16 -17.57
N VAL A 236 -22.90 18.57 -17.53
CA VAL A 236 -22.31 19.29 -16.38
C VAL A 236 -21.50 20.47 -16.87
N SER A 237 -21.88 21.68 -16.49
CA SER A 237 -21.06 22.88 -16.74
C SER A 237 -20.11 23.13 -15.56
N VAL A 238 -18.98 23.80 -15.80
CA VAL A 238 -18.00 24.17 -14.76
C VAL A 238 -17.49 25.59 -14.96
N SER A 239 -17.36 26.34 -13.86
CA SER A 239 -16.72 27.66 -13.83
C SER A 239 -15.97 27.83 -12.51
N GLY A 240 -14.66 28.03 -12.55
CA GLY A 240 -13.82 28.23 -11.36
C GLY A 240 -13.89 27.10 -10.32
N GLY A 241 -14.14 25.85 -10.75
CA GLY A 241 -14.35 24.69 -9.86
C GLY A 241 -15.80 24.53 -9.37
N VAL A 242 -16.67 25.52 -9.52
CA VAL A 242 -18.11 25.36 -9.29
C VAL A 242 -18.70 24.60 -10.47
N ILE A 243 -19.33 23.45 -10.19
CA ILE A 243 -19.97 22.58 -11.18
C ILE A 243 -21.50 22.65 -11.05
N THR A 244 -22.21 22.60 -12.17
CA THR A 244 -23.69 22.66 -12.22
C THR A 244 -24.22 21.47 -13.01
N GLY A 245 -25.18 20.72 -12.46
CA GLY A 245 -25.91 19.71 -13.20
C GLY A 245 -26.89 20.36 -14.19
N VAL A 246 -26.69 20.17 -15.49
CA VAL A 246 -27.48 20.80 -16.56
C VAL A 246 -28.56 19.86 -17.10
N SER A 247 -28.21 18.59 -17.34
CA SER A 247 -29.15 17.54 -17.77
C SER A 247 -28.69 16.17 -17.29
N LEU A 248 -29.57 15.16 -17.36
CA LEU A 248 -29.28 13.80 -16.89
C LEU A 248 -28.14 13.14 -17.69
N GLY A 249 -27.29 12.39 -17.00
CA GLY A 249 -26.16 11.67 -17.59
C GLY A 249 -24.86 11.92 -16.83
N SER A 250 -23.72 11.59 -17.41
CA SER A 250 -22.42 11.75 -16.76
C SER A 250 -21.44 12.57 -17.60
N ALA A 251 -20.56 13.33 -16.94
CA ALA A 251 -19.46 14.06 -17.55
C ALA A 251 -18.23 14.03 -16.64
N VAL A 252 -17.04 14.14 -17.24
CA VAL A 252 -15.78 14.25 -16.51
C VAL A 252 -15.42 15.73 -16.38
N ILE A 253 -15.18 16.18 -15.15
CA ILE A 253 -14.65 17.52 -14.87
C ILE A 253 -13.15 17.40 -14.64
N THR A 254 -12.37 18.16 -15.41
CA THR A 254 -10.92 18.16 -15.38
C THR A 254 -10.41 19.50 -14.86
N ALA A 255 -9.59 19.48 -13.82
CA ALA A 255 -8.72 20.59 -13.45
C ALA A 255 -7.34 20.34 -14.07
N ILE A 256 -6.82 21.28 -14.86
CA ILE A 256 -5.60 21.11 -15.65
C ILE A 256 -4.74 22.37 -15.60
N ALA A 257 -3.42 22.20 -15.48
CA ALA A 257 -2.47 23.30 -15.63
C ALA A 257 -2.47 23.81 -17.09
N SER A 258 -2.39 25.13 -17.30
CA SER A 258 -2.50 25.74 -18.64
C SER A 258 -1.39 25.34 -19.63
N ASP A 259 -0.29 24.76 -19.14
CA ASP A 259 0.81 24.19 -19.93
C ASP A 259 0.63 22.68 -20.21
N GLY A 260 -0.46 22.06 -19.74
CA GLY A 260 -0.72 20.63 -19.85
C GLY A 260 0.18 19.75 -18.98
N SER A 261 0.99 20.33 -18.08
CA SER A 261 1.94 19.56 -17.27
C SER A 261 1.24 18.57 -16.34
N SER A 262 0.12 18.97 -15.74
CA SER A 262 -0.56 18.25 -14.66
C SER A 262 -2.07 18.39 -14.77
N SER A 263 -2.80 17.35 -14.37
CA SER A 263 -4.26 17.37 -14.33
C SER A 263 -4.82 16.40 -13.29
N ALA A 264 -6.05 16.66 -12.86
CA ALA A 264 -6.86 15.77 -12.04
C ALA A 264 -8.31 15.80 -12.52
N THR A 265 -9.02 14.67 -12.36
CA THR A 265 -10.39 14.50 -12.87
C THR A 265 -11.36 14.08 -11.77
N CYS A 266 -12.62 14.50 -11.94
CA CYS A 266 -13.77 14.05 -11.15
C CYS A 266 -14.85 13.55 -12.10
N ASN A 267 -15.31 12.31 -11.92
CA ASN A 267 -16.45 11.78 -12.66
C ASN A 267 -17.74 12.28 -12.01
N VAL A 268 -18.51 13.10 -12.72
CA VAL A 268 -19.75 13.69 -12.22
C VAL A 268 -20.95 13.01 -12.88
N ASN A 269 -21.90 12.55 -12.06
CA ASN A 269 -23.17 12.00 -12.52
C ASN A 269 -24.32 12.95 -12.15
N VAL A 270 -25.24 13.19 -13.07
CA VAL A 270 -26.42 14.03 -12.85
C VAL A 270 -27.66 13.17 -12.84
N THR A 271 -28.34 13.12 -11.70
CA THR A 271 -29.59 12.38 -11.49
C THR A 271 -30.77 13.34 -11.32
N ALA A 272 -31.99 12.82 -11.41
CA ALA A 272 -33.19 13.65 -11.26
C ALA A 272 -33.31 14.24 -9.83
N THR A 273 -32.86 13.47 -8.84
CA THR A 273 -33.01 13.76 -7.40
C THR A 273 -31.75 14.37 -6.78
N GLY A 274 -30.60 14.18 -7.43
CA GLY A 274 -29.28 14.51 -6.91
C GLY A 274 -28.65 13.47 -5.99
N ILE A 275 -29.37 12.37 -5.73
CA ILE A 275 -28.92 11.28 -4.88
C ILE A 275 -28.03 10.31 -5.65
N ASN A 276 -27.00 9.81 -4.98
CA ASN A 276 -26.17 8.71 -5.42
C ASN A 276 -26.85 7.36 -5.11
N THR A 277 -27.35 6.67 -6.13
CA THR A 277 -28.03 5.38 -5.96
C THR A 277 -27.05 4.21 -6.10
N ILE A 278 -26.77 3.53 -4.99
CA ILE A 278 -25.87 2.37 -4.91
C ILE A 278 -26.73 1.09 -4.94
N ARG A 279 -26.88 0.48 -6.12
CA ARG A 279 -27.68 -0.73 -6.29
C ARG A 279 -26.88 -1.99 -5.99
N LEU A 280 -27.30 -2.73 -4.96
CA LEU A 280 -26.70 -3.97 -4.50
C LEU A 280 -27.70 -5.12 -4.74
N GLY A 281 -27.67 -5.67 -5.96
CA GLY A 281 -28.61 -6.69 -6.40
C GLY A 281 -27.97 -7.72 -7.31
N GLY A 282 -28.41 -8.96 -7.20
CA GLY A 282 -27.97 -10.08 -8.02
C GLY A 282 -29.10 -10.77 -8.78
N ALA A 283 -28.77 -11.77 -9.59
CA ALA A 283 -29.74 -12.54 -10.37
C ALA A 283 -30.79 -13.27 -9.50
N ASN A 284 -30.45 -13.56 -8.24
CA ASN A 284 -31.37 -13.98 -7.20
C ASN A 284 -30.84 -13.55 -5.80
N ARG A 285 -31.56 -13.95 -4.74
CA ARG A 285 -31.28 -13.62 -3.33
C ARG A 285 -29.84 -13.94 -2.86
N TYR A 286 -29.23 -15.02 -3.35
CA TYR A 286 -27.88 -15.42 -2.97
C TYR A 286 -26.86 -14.41 -3.50
N GLU A 287 -26.91 -14.10 -4.80
CA GLU A 287 -26.08 -13.06 -5.42
C GLU A 287 -26.35 -11.66 -4.83
N THR A 288 -27.59 -11.32 -4.46
CA THR A 288 -27.87 -10.05 -3.75
C THR A 288 -27.10 -10.00 -2.42
N SER A 289 -27.17 -11.06 -1.60
CA SER A 289 -26.40 -11.11 -0.34
C SER A 289 -24.88 -11.00 -0.56
N VAL A 290 -24.36 -11.53 -1.67
CA VAL A 290 -22.96 -11.39 -2.08
C VAL A 290 -22.61 -9.95 -2.51
N GLN A 291 -23.48 -9.23 -3.21
CA GLN A 291 -23.21 -7.82 -3.55
C GLN A 291 -23.23 -6.92 -2.29
N ILE A 292 -24.14 -7.20 -1.36
CA ILE A 292 -24.20 -6.52 -0.06
C ILE A 292 -22.92 -6.79 0.74
N SER A 293 -22.48 -8.05 0.80
CA SER A 293 -21.23 -8.45 1.44
C SER A 293 -19.99 -7.76 0.85
N LYS A 294 -19.89 -7.67 -0.48
CA LYS A 294 -18.79 -6.95 -1.17
C LYS A 294 -18.76 -5.45 -0.90
N ASN A 295 -19.92 -4.84 -0.66
CA ASN A 295 -20.02 -3.42 -0.39
C ASN A 295 -19.68 -3.08 1.07
N GLY A 296 -20.18 -3.86 2.04
CA GLY A 296 -19.91 -3.65 3.46
C GLY A 296 -18.52 -4.12 3.92
N TRP A 297 -18.01 -5.19 3.33
CA TRP A 297 -16.76 -5.85 3.76
C TRP A 297 -15.78 -6.04 2.58
N PRO A 298 -15.32 -4.95 1.93
CA PRO A 298 -14.47 -5.03 0.74
C PRO A 298 -13.12 -5.70 1.02
N ASP A 299 -12.55 -5.50 2.21
CA ASP A 299 -11.24 -6.05 2.61
C ASP A 299 -11.31 -7.45 3.25
N GLY A 300 -12.52 -7.98 3.44
CA GLY A 300 -12.79 -9.27 4.08
C GLY A 300 -13.54 -9.14 5.41
N SER A 301 -13.82 -10.26 6.07
CA SER A 301 -14.27 -10.27 7.47
C SER A 301 -13.86 -11.56 8.17
N THR A 302 -13.49 -11.44 9.45
CA THR A 302 -13.14 -12.55 10.35
C THR A 302 -14.33 -13.47 10.62
N TYR A 303 -15.55 -12.94 10.54
CA TYR A 303 -16.79 -13.65 10.84
C TYR A 303 -17.77 -13.55 9.68
N ALA A 304 -18.66 -14.52 9.55
CA ALA A 304 -19.86 -14.38 8.71
C ALA A 304 -21.06 -15.04 9.38
N VAL A 305 -22.27 -14.54 9.09
CA VAL A 305 -23.52 -15.19 9.50
C VAL A 305 -24.12 -15.87 8.29
N LEU A 306 -24.52 -17.14 8.43
CA LEU A 306 -25.18 -17.91 7.37
C LEU A 306 -26.65 -18.15 7.74
N ALA A 307 -27.54 -17.71 6.85
CA ALA A 307 -28.98 -17.93 6.95
C ALA A 307 -29.53 -18.66 5.71
N THR A 308 -30.67 -19.32 5.84
CA THR A 308 -31.36 -19.92 4.69
C THR A 308 -32.07 -18.84 3.87
N GLY A 309 -31.92 -18.87 2.54
CA GLY A 309 -32.65 -17.97 1.65
C GLY A 309 -34.10 -18.41 1.41
N ASN A 310 -34.49 -19.61 1.85
CA ASN A 310 -35.80 -20.22 1.55
C ASN A 310 -36.88 -19.91 2.60
N ASN A 311 -36.49 -19.47 3.80
CA ASN A 311 -37.41 -19.17 4.90
C ASN A 311 -36.76 -18.12 5.83
N TYR A 312 -37.56 -17.34 6.56
CA TYR A 312 -37.08 -16.19 7.33
C TYR A 312 -36.84 -16.37 8.85
N PRO A 313 -37.61 -17.19 9.60
CA PRO A 313 -37.82 -16.93 11.03
C PRO A 313 -36.59 -17.19 11.89
N ASP A 314 -35.75 -18.16 11.54
CA ASP A 314 -34.50 -18.45 12.26
C ASP A 314 -33.44 -17.34 12.15
N ALA A 315 -33.59 -16.41 11.19
CA ALA A 315 -32.61 -15.35 10.91
C ALA A 315 -33.13 -13.93 11.18
N LEU A 316 -34.41 -13.75 11.53
CA LEU A 316 -35.00 -12.43 11.83
C LEU A 316 -34.31 -11.67 12.99
N SER A 317 -33.60 -12.39 13.86
CA SER A 317 -32.83 -11.82 14.98
C SER A 317 -31.32 -11.76 14.71
N ALA A 318 -30.87 -12.04 13.49
CA ALA A 318 -29.44 -12.16 13.17
C ALA A 318 -28.69 -10.83 13.02
N ALA A 319 -29.37 -9.70 12.77
CA ALA A 319 -28.68 -8.43 12.53
C ALA A 319 -27.85 -7.92 13.73
N PRO A 320 -28.33 -7.95 14.99
CA PRO A 320 -27.50 -7.57 16.14
C PRO A 320 -26.35 -8.55 16.42
N LEU A 321 -26.51 -9.82 16.05
CA LEU A 321 -25.39 -10.77 16.06
C LEU A 321 -24.34 -10.42 15.01
N ALA A 322 -24.78 -10.14 13.78
CA ALA A 322 -23.92 -9.76 12.66
C ALA A 322 -23.11 -8.49 13.00
N GLN A 323 -23.76 -7.47 13.56
CA GLN A 323 -23.12 -6.22 13.98
C GLN A 323 -22.14 -6.41 15.15
N LYS A 324 -22.43 -7.29 16.11
CA LYS A 324 -21.52 -7.61 17.23
C LYS A 324 -20.19 -8.20 16.75
N TYR A 325 -20.21 -8.93 15.64
CA TYR A 325 -19.04 -9.64 15.10
C TYR A 325 -18.48 -9.02 13.80
N ASP A 326 -18.97 -7.83 13.40
CA ASP A 326 -18.64 -7.17 12.13
C ASP A 326 -18.70 -8.12 10.92
N ALA A 327 -19.86 -8.75 10.76
CA ALA A 327 -20.06 -9.90 9.89
C ALA A 327 -21.15 -9.65 8.82
N PRO A 328 -20.92 -10.01 7.54
CA PRO A 328 -22.00 -10.08 6.56
C PRO A 328 -22.99 -11.20 6.89
N ILE A 329 -24.27 -10.98 6.56
CA ILE A 329 -25.29 -12.04 6.51
C ILE A 329 -25.34 -12.58 5.07
N LEU A 330 -24.79 -13.77 4.87
CA LEU A 330 -24.83 -14.51 3.61
C LEU A 330 -25.97 -15.52 3.59
N LEU A 331 -26.47 -15.82 2.40
CA LEU A 331 -27.59 -16.74 2.20
C LEU A 331 -27.18 -18.05 1.53
N THR A 332 -27.85 -19.15 1.92
CA THR A 332 -27.73 -20.48 1.30
C THR A 332 -29.08 -21.07 0.91
N ASP A 333 -29.07 -21.94 -0.11
CA ASP A 333 -30.21 -22.83 -0.43
C ASP A 333 -30.10 -24.12 0.40
N LYS A 334 -30.84 -25.17 0.00
CA LYS A 334 -30.67 -26.57 0.44
C LYS A 334 -29.24 -27.10 0.24
N THR A 335 -28.52 -26.53 -0.72
CA THR A 335 -27.08 -26.66 -0.95
C THR A 335 -26.42 -25.29 -0.93
N LEU A 336 -25.12 -25.23 -0.63
CA LEU A 336 -24.37 -23.97 -0.58
C LEU A 336 -24.12 -23.45 -2.02
N PRO A 337 -24.67 -22.29 -2.42
CA PRO A 337 -24.53 -21.79 -3.79
C PRO A 337 -23.07 -21.45 -4.11
N GLN A 338 -22.63 -21.68 -5.35
CA GLN A 338 -21.25 -21.39 -5.75
C GLN A 338 -20.86 -19.91 -5.56
N VAL A 339 -21.83 -18.99 -5.71
CA VAL A 339 -21.62 -17.56 -5.45
C VAL A 339 -21.32 -17.27 -3.97
N THR A 340 -21.97 -17.99 -3.05
CA THR A 340 -21.71 -17.92 -1.61
C THR A 340 -20.35 -18.56 -1.26
N ILE A 341 -19.98 -19.67 -1.90
CA ILE A 341 -18.64 -20.30 -1.74
C ILE A 341 -17.54 -19.33 -2.19
N ASN A 342 -17.70 -18.70 -3.34
CA ASN A 342 -16.75 -17.73 -3.88
C ASN A 342 -16.62 -16.51 -2.96
N GLU A 343 -17.73 -16.04 -2.39
CA GLU A 343 -17.72 -14.90 -1.47
C GLU A 343 -17.10 -15.25 -0.12
N LEU A 344 -17.35 -16.43 0.44
CA LEU A 344 -16.64 -16.94 1.63
C LEU A 344 -15.13 -17.06 1.36
N THR A 345 -14.73 -17.46 0.16
CA THR A 345 -13.31 -17.53 -0.26
C THR A 345 -12.67 -16.14 -0.36
N ARG A 346 -13.45 -15.11 -0.76
CA ARG A 346 -13.01 -13.71 -0.77
C ARG A 346 -12.89 -13.14 0.65
N LEU A 347 -13.92 -13.33 1.47
CA LEU A 347 -14.01 -12.82 2.84
C LEU A 347 -12.98 -13.43 3.79
N LYS A 348 -12.69 -14.73 3.60
CA LYS A 348 -11.81 -15.56 4.46
C LYS A 348 -12.20 -15.55 5.96
N PRO A 349 -13.47 -15.78 6.32
CA PRO A 349 -13.87 -15.83 7.72
C PRO A 349 -13.23 -17.02 8.42
N THR A 350 -12.76 -16.81 9.64
CA THR A 350 -12.28 -17.90 10.50
C THR A 350 -13.44 -18.64 11.17
N GLN A 351 -14.57 -17.96 11.36
CA GLN A 351 -15.77 -18.54 11.97
C GLN A 351 -17.07 -18.12 11.28
N ILE A 352 -18.03 -19.05 11.16
CA ILE A 352 -19.40 -18.81 10.70
C ILE A 352 -20.40 -19.12 11.80
N PHE A 353 -21.34 -18.21 12.03
CA PHE A 353 -22.55 -18.46 12.82
C PHE A 353 -23.68 -18.93 11.91
N ILE A 354 -24.13 -20.18 12.07
CA ILE A 354 -25.24 -20.76 11.30
C ILE A 354 -26.53 -20.48 12.06
N CYS A 355 -27.38 -19.60 11.54
CA CYS A 355 -28.68 -19.27 12.16
C CYS A 355 -29.77 -20.21 11.62
N GLY A 356 -30.26 -21.09 12.49
CA GLY A 356 -31.30 -22.06 12.18
C GLY A 356 -30.83 -23.51 12.19
N GLY A 357 -31.80 -24.40 12.39
CA GLY A 357 -31.52 -25.81 12.61
C GLY A 357 -31.18 -26.60 11.35
N THR A 358 -30.85 -27.89 11.51
CA THR A 358 -30.45 -28.75 10.38
C THR A 358 -31.51 -28.92 9.28
N GLY A 359 -32.79 -28.67 9.57
CA GLY A 359 -33.87 -28.61 8.59
C GLY A 359 -33.89 -27.34 7.73
N ALA A 360 -33.32 -26.23 8.23
CA ALA A 360 -33.20 -24.95 7.51
C ALA A 360 -31.86 -24.86 6.73
N ILE A 361 -30.78 -25.32 7.36
CA ILE A 361 -29.41 -25.35 6.79
C ILE A 361 -28.79 -26.71 7.12
N SER A 362 -28.68 -27.58 6.12
CA SER A 362 -28.30 -28.99 6.32
C SER A 362 -26.91 -29.18 6.95
N LYS A 363 -26.70 -30.32 7.62
CA LYS A 363 -25.38 -30.70 8.14
C LYS A 363 -24.35 -30.89 7.00
N THR A 364 -24.80 -31.19 5.78
CA THR A 364 -23.94 -31.24 4.59
C THR A 364 -23.30 -29.89 4.28
N ILE A 365 -24.06 -28.79 4.36
CA ILE A 365 -23.52 -27.42 4.20
C ILE A 365 -22.50 -27.14 5.30
N GLU A 366 -22.83 -27.43 6.56
CA GLU A 366 -21.92 -27.23 7.68
C GLU A 366 -20.61 -28.04 7.54
N ASN A 367 -20.69 -29.30 7.12
CA ASN A 367 -19.50 -30.13 6.84
C ASN A 367 -18.67 -29.57 5.66
N GLN A 368 -19.32 -28.97 4.66
CA GLN A 368 -18.64 -28.30 3.55
C GLN A 368 -17.87 -27.05 4.02
N LEU A 369 -18.46 -26.22 4.90
CA LEU A 369 -17.79 -25.06 5.50
C LEU A 369 -16.59 -25.47 6.36
N ASN A 370 -16.75 -26.50 7.20
CA ASN A 370 -15.65 -27.06 7.98
C ASN A 370 -14.53 -27.62 7.08
N SER A 371 -14.87 -28.21 5.92
CA SER A 371 -13.89 -28.67 4.92
C SER A 371 -13.17 -27.53 4.20
N MET A 372 -13.71 -26.31 4.21
CA MET A 372 -13.02 -25.08 3.77
C MET A 372 -12.09 -24.50 4.86
N GLY A 373 -11.98 -25.15 6.02
CA GLY A 373 -11.18 -24.70 7.17
C GLY A 373 -11.87 -23.66 8.05
N ILE A 374 -13.18 -23.45 7.89
CA ILE A 374 -13.96 -22.44 8.61
C ILE A 374 -14.64 -23.08 9.81
N ILE A 375 -14.45 -22.52 11.02
CA ILE A 375 -15.11 -23.02 12.23
C ILE A 375 -16.61 -22.68 12.16
N THR A 376 -17.49 -23.66 12.37
CA THR A 376 -18.94 -23.41 12.41
C THR A 376 -19.51 -23.47 13.83
N GLU A 377 -20.32 -22.48 14.19
CA GLU A 377 -21.13 -22.50 15.42
C GLU A 377 -22.61 -22.34 15.04
N ARG A 378 -23.42 -23.35 15.36
CA ARG A 378 -24.85 -23.37 15.02
C ARG A 378 -25.68 -22.80 16.16
N LEU A 379 -26.51 -21.82 15.82
CA LEU A 379 -27.47 -21.17 16.71
C LEU A 379 -28.86 -21.66 16.28
N GLU A 380 -29.36 -22.68 16.97
CA GLU A 380 -30.63 -23.33 16.67
C GLU A 380 -31.45 -23.59 17.95
N GLY A 381 -32.75 -23.79 17.77
CA GLY A 381 -33.65 -24.33 18.78
C GLY A 381 -34.67 -25.28 18.15
N LYS A 382 -35.60 -25.83 18.94
CA LYS A 382 -36.67 -26.70 18.41
C LYS A 382 -37.62 -25.95 17.47
N ASP A 383 -37.71 -24.64 17.62
CA ASP A 383 -38.52 -23.74 16.82
C ASP A 383 -37.84 -22.36 16.70
N ARG A 384 -38.48 -21.46 15.93
CA ARG A 384 -38.04 -20.08 15.71
C ARG A 384 -37.83 -19.27 16.99
N TYR A 385 -38.62 -19.55 18.04
CA TYR A 385 -38.56 -18.83 19.30
C TYR A 385 -37.31 -19.23 20.05
N GLU A 386 -37.06 -20.53 20.21
CA GLU A 386 -35.83 -21.06 20.77
C GLU A 386 -34.58 -20.63 19.95
N THR A 387 -34.64 -20.63 18.61
CA THR A 387 -33.56 -20.10 17.75
C THR A 387 -33.27 -18.62 18.07
N SER A 388 -34.30 -17.77 18.20
CA SER A 388 -34.10 -16.36 18.55
C SER A 388 -33.47 -16.17 19.93
N ILE A 389 -33.75 -17.06 20.90
CA ILE A 389 -33.11 -17.04 22.21
C ILE A 389 -31.66 -17.55 22.14
N ALA A 390 -31.33 -18.50 21.27
CA ALA A 390 -29.94 -18.91 21.02
C ALA A 390 -29.10 -17.74 20.47
N ILE A 391 -29.67 -16.98 19.53
CA ILE A 391 -29.05 -15.78 18.97
C ILE A 391 -28.91 -14.66 20.02
N ALA A 392 -29.97 -14.37 20.79
CA ALA A 392 -29.93 -13.39 21.88
C ALA A 392 -28.88 -13.73 22.95
N LYS A 393 -28.75 -15.01 23.32
CA LYS A 393 -27.69 -15.48 24.23
C LYS A 393 -26.28 -15.33 23.65
N LYS A 394 -26.10 -15.51 22.34
CA LYS A 394 -24.81 -15.28 21.66
C LYS A 394 -24.45 -13.79 21.57
N ILE A 395 -25.45 -12.91 21.41
CA ILE A 395 -25.30 -11.46 21.56
C ILE A 395 -24.91 -11.11 23.00
N GLY A 396 -25.50 -11.80 23.99
CA GLY A 396 -25.08 -11.74 25.40
C GLY A 396 -25.57 -10.52 26.16
N VAL A 397 -26.58 -9.81 25.63
CA VAL A 397 -27.22 -8.67 26.28
C VAL A 397 -28.44 -9.17 27.07
N THR A 398 -28.42 -8.94 28.37
CA THR A 398 -29.44 -9.40 29.34
C THR A 398 -29.98 -8.26 30.20
N SER A 399 -29.79 -7.00 29.80
CA SER A 399 -30.28 -5.82 30.51
C SER A 399 -30.50 -4.64 29.57
N GLY A 400 -31.35 -3.69 29.97
CA GLY A 400 -31.66 -2.50 29.16
C GLY A 400 -32.89 -2.72 28.29
N GLU A 401 -32.76 -2.52 26.98
CA GLU A 401 -33.89 -2.60 26.05
C GLU A 401 -34.05 -4.00 25.46
N LEU A 402 -35.28 -4.36 25.07
CA LEU A 402 -35.65 -5.61 24.39
C LEU A 402 -36.56 -5.29 23.21
N ILE A 403 -36.38 -5.98 22.08
CA ILE A 403 -37.32 -5.94 20.95
C ILE A 403 -38.06 -7.27 20.84
N VAL A 404 -39.39 -7.21 20.75
CA VAL A 404 -40.28 -8.36 20.57
C VAL A 404 -41.12 -8.19 19.31
N VAL A 405 -41.04 -9.17 18.41
CA VAL A 405 -41.70 -9.17 17.09
C VAL A 405 -42.46 -10.48 16.87
N ASN A 406 -43.47 -10.49 15.99
CA ASN A 406 -44.23 -11.71 15.69
C ASN A 406 -43.37 -12.71 14.89
N GLY A 407 -43.33 -13.98 15.29
CA GLY A 407 -42.51 -15.00 14.64
C GLY A 407 -42.97 -15.44 13.24
N TYR A 408 -44.17 -15.07 12.81
CA TYR A 408 -44.79 -15.40 11.51
C TYR A 408 -44.92 -14.19 10.57
N GLU A 409 -44.39 -13.03 10.96
CA GLU A 409 -44.33 -11.81 10.15
C GLU A 409 -42.88 -11.32 10.14
N TRP A 410 -42.33 -11.05 8.95
CA TRP A 410 -40.90 -10.75 8.81
C TRP A 410 -40.62 -9.24 8.73
N SER A 411 -41.58 -8.44 8.28
CA SER A 411 -41.34 -7.03 7.95
C SER A 411 -41.10 -6.16 9.18
N ASP A 412 -41.78 -6.43 10.29
CA ASP A 412 -41.57 -5.71 11.56
C ASP A 412 -40.16 -5.96 12.12
N ALA A 413 -39.68 -7.21 12.03
CA ALA A 413 -38.33 -7.59 12.45
C ALA A 413 -37.26 -6.95 11.56
N LEU A 414 -37.39 -7.03 10.23
CA LEU A 414 -36.39 -6.46 9.32
C LEU A 414 -36.40 -4.93 9.28
N SER A 415 -37.52 -4.27 9.63
CA SER A 415 -37.60 -2.83 9.79
C SER A 415 -36.75 -2.32 10.96
N VAL A 416 -36.77 -3.04 12.09
CA VAL A 416 -36.01 -2.65 13.29
C VAL A 416 -34.60 -3.25 13.33
N SER A 417 -34.30 -4.28 12.53
CA SER A 417 -33.00 -4.96 12.54
C SER A 417 -31.77 -4.05 12.52
N PRO A 418 -31.67 -2.98 11.68
CA PRO A 418 -30.53 -2.07 11.70
C PRO A 418 -30.39 -1.29 13.01
N ILE A 419 -31.52 -0.82 13.55
CA ILE A 419 -31.60 -0.07 14.81
C ILE A 419 -31.21 -0.97 15.99
N ALA A 420 -31.82 -2.15 16.06
CA ALA A 420 -31.53 -3.15 17.08
C ALA A 420 -30.04 -3.53 17.07
N ALA A 421 -29.47 -3.68 15.88
CA ALA A 421 -28.06 -3.99 15.71
C ALA A 421 -27.16 -2.83 16.15
N LYS A 422 -27.45 -1.61 15.71
CA LYS A 422 -26.73 -0.38 16.09
C LYS A 422 -26.71 -0.14 17.61
N LYS A 423 -27.86 -0.36 18.27
CA LYS A 423 -28.03 -0.18 19.72
C LYS A 423 -27.65 -1.42 20.55
N GLY A 424 -27.32 -2.55 19.92
CA GLY A 424 -27.02 -3.81 20.60
C GLY A 424 -28.22 -4.51 21.25
N ILE A 425 -29.44 -4.14 20.86
CA ILE A 425 -30.70 -4.64 21.45
C ILE A 425 -31.00 -6.05 20.91
N PRO A 426 -31.25 -7.06 21.77
CA PRO A 426 -31.66 -8.37 21.32
C PRO A 426 -33.09 -8.33 20.74
N ILE A 427 -33.27 -8.97 19.58
CA ILE A 427 -34.59 -9.25 18.98
C ILE A 427 -35.00 -10.67 19.38
N VAL A 428 -36.19 -10.83 19.96
CA VAL A 428 -36.79 -12.14 20.26
C VAL A 428 -38.16 -12.27 19.59
N LEU A 429 -38.51 -13.50 19.21
CA LEU A 429 -39.77 -13.77 18.51
C LEU A 429 -40.87 -14.19 19.49
N THR A 430 -42.13 -13.85 19.21
CA THR A 430 -43.30 -14.33 19.97
C THR A 430 -44.40 -14.86 19.05
N ASP A 431 -45.31 -15.68 19.58
CA ASP A 431 -46.59 -15.96 18.92
C ASP A 431 -47.60 -14.81 19.15
N LYS A 432 -48.68 -14.80 18.35
CA LYS A 432 -49.82 -13.90 18.51
C LYS A 432 -50.56 -14.11 19.82
N GLY A 433 -50.79 -15.37 20.20
CA GLY A 433 -51.66 -15.77 21.30
C GLY A 433 -50.97 -15.76 22.66
N SER A 434 -49.71 -16.15 22.71
CA SER A 434 -48.94 -16.27 23.95
C SER A 434 -47.46 -15.96 23.73
N ILE A 435 -46.77 -15.64 24.84
CA ILE A 435 -45.31 -15.64 24.87
C ILE A 435 -44.83 -17.10 25.00
N PRO A 436 -43.93 -17.60 24.13
CA PRO A 436 -43.37 -18.94 24.26
C PRO A 436 -42.57 -19.10 25.57
N ASP A 437 -42.59 -20.27 26.19
CA ASP A 437 -41.96 -20.49 27.51
C ASP A 437 -40.44 -20.25 27.48
N SER A 438 -39.77 -20.54 26.36
CA SER A 438 -38.34 -20.25 26.14
C SER A 438 -38.04 -18.74 26.20
N VAL A 439 -38.90 -17.94 25.59
CA VAL A 439 -38.80 -16.48 25.53
C VAL A 439 -39.18 -15.86 26.88
N LYS A 440 -40.26 -16.32 27.49
CA LYS A 440 -40.68 -15.92 28.83
C LYS A 440 -39.59 -16.19 29.88
N SER A 441 -38.94 -17.36 29.79
CA SER A 441 -37.83 -17.71 30.67
C SER A 441 -36.62 -16.81 30.45
N PHE A 442 -36.26 -16.50 29.20
CA PHE A 442 -35.17 -15.57 28.88
C PHE A 442 -35.44 -14.16 29.43
N VAL A 443 -36.64 -13.62 29.21
CA VAL A 443 -37.06 -12.30 29.71
C VAL A 443 -37.04 -12.26 31.24
N ASN A 444 -37.61 -13.27 31.91
CA ASN A 444 -37.62 -13.35 33.38
C ASN A 444 -36.24 -13.54 34.02
N SER A 445 -35.27 -14.13 33.29
CA SER A 445 -33.87 -14.26 33.74
C SER A 445 -33.00 -13.04 33.40
N SER A 446 -33.58 -12.00 32.80
CA SER A 446 -32.90 -10.79 32.34
C SER A 446 -33.46 -9.55 33.04
N ASN A 447 -32.68 -8.47 33.05
CA ASN A 447 -33.03 -7.18 33.67
C ASN A 447 -33.38 -6.12 32.61
N PHE A 448 -34.34 -6.43 31.74
CA PHE A 448 -34.82 -5.49 30.72
C PHE A 448 -35.73 -4.42 31.35
N SER A 449 -35.42 -3.15 31.12
CA SER A 449 -36.13 -1.97 31.65
C SER A 449 -37.16 -1.39 30.69
N LYS A 450 -37.10 -1.75 29.40
CA LYS A 450 -38.05 -1.33 28.36
C LYS A 450 -38.20 -2.44 27.31
N THR A 451 -39.41 -2.67 26.82
CA THR A 451 -39.66 -3.58 25.70
C THR A 451 -40.36 -2.86 24.55
N TYR A 452 -39.78 -2.87 23.35
CA TYR A 452 -40.45 -2.45 22.13
C TYR A 452 -41.18 -3.64 21.51
N LEU A 453 -42.51 -3.59 21.53
CA LEU A 453 -43.40 -4.61 20.98
C LEU A 453 -43.88 -4.16 19.59
N LEU A 454 -43.36 -4.78 18.54
CA LEU A 454 -43.64 -4.35 17.18
C LEU A 454 -44.76 -5.19 16.58
N GLY A 455 -45.80 -4.52 16.08
CA GLY A 455 -46.99 -5.14 15.50
C GLY A 455 -48.27 -4.75 16.24
N GLY A 456 -49.37 -4.70 15.50
CA GLY A 456 -50.71 -4.45 16.05
C GLY A 456 -51.23 -5.62 16.90
N THR A 457 -52.44 -5.46 17.46
CA THR A 457 -53.13 -6.53 18.22
C THR A 457 -53.60 -7.69 17.34
N ASP A 458 -53.67 -7.48 16.03
CA ASP A 458 -53.86 -8.48 14.98
C ASP A 458 -52.66 -9.42 14.84
N LEU A 459 -51.44 -8.94 15.08
CA LEU A 459 -50.20 -9.72 15.04
C LEU A 459 -49.76 -10.22 16.42
N ILE A 460 -49.84 -9.40 17.47
CA ILE A 460 -49.45 -9.78 18.83
C ILE A 460 -50.50 -9.26 19.82
N GLY A 461 -51.26 -10.15 20.44
CA GLY A 461 -52.33 -9.75 21.37
C GLY A 461 -51.84 -9.10 22.66
N ASN A 462 -52.74 -8.41 23.37
CA ASN A 462 -52.39 -7.67 24.59
C ASN A 462 -51.97 -8.56 25.76
N GLN A 463 -52.39 -9.83 25.78
CA GLN A 463 -51.92 -10.82 26.75
C GLN A 463 -50.41 -11.10 26.66
N VAL A 464 -49.77 -10.87 25.50
CA VAL A 464 -48.29 -10.89 25.37
C VAL A 464 -47.69 -9.57 25.87
N LYS A 465 -48.28 -8.42 25.50
CA LYS A 465 -47.83 -7.09 25.98
C LYS A 465 -47.81 -7.00 27.51
N ASN A 466 -48.83 -7.56 28.17
CA ASN A 466 -49.04 -7.44 29.61
C ASN A 466 -48.06 -8.27 30.46
N VAL A 467 -47.28 -9.16 29.86
CA VAL A 467 -46.27 -9.99 30.57
C VAL A 467 -44.83 -9.59 30.25
N LEU A 468 -44.64 -8.53 29.45
CA LEU A 468 -43.33 -8.01 29.07
C LEU A 468 -42.96 -6.78 29.92
N PRO A 469 -41.69 -6.59 30.31
CA PRO A 469 -41.28 -5.49 31.17
C PRO A 469 -41.38 -4.16 30.42
N ASN A 470 -42.17 -3.24 30.99
CA ASN A 470 -42.41 -1.88 30.48
C ASN A 470 -42.59 -1.84 28.95
N ALA A 471 -43.60 -2.57 28.46
CA ALA A 471 -43.81 -2.78 27.04
C ALA A 471 -44.53 -1.59 26.37
N GLU A 472 -43.84 -0.92 25.46
CA GLU A 472 -44.39 0.07 24.52
C GLU A 472 -44.65 -0.62 23.17
N ARG A 473 -45.73 -0.24 22.47
CA ARG A 473 -46.14 -0.91 21.23
C ARG A 473 -46.10 0.04 20.04
N ILE A 474 -45.33 -0.33 19.02
CA ILE A 474 -45.31 0.39 17.74
C ILE A 474 -46.30 -0.30 16.78
N ILE A 475 -47.22 0.48 16.23
CA ILE A 475 -48.34 0.01 15.40
C ILE A 475 -48.42 0.75 14.06
N GLY A 476 -49.30 0.28 13.19
CA GLY A 476 -49.57 0.85 11.86
C GLY A 476 -50.53 -0.08 11.11
N SER A 477 -51.38 0.46 10.24
CA SER A 477 -52.44 -0.29 9.54
C SER A 477 -51.92 -1.41 8.64
N ASN A 478 -50.65 -1.31 8.23
CA ASN A 478 -49.97 -2.25 7.37
C ASN A 478 -48.44 -2.17 7.61
N LYS A 479 -47.69 -3.09 7.02
CA LYS A 479 -46.22 -3.18 7.20
C LYS A 479 -45.43 -1.94 6.76
N PHE A 480 -45.89 -1.21 5.74
CA PHE A 480 -45.19 0.00 5.29
C PHE A 480 -45.37 1.13 6.30
N GLU A 481 -46.57 1.26 6.88
CA GLU A 481 -46.83 2.22 7.96
C GLU A 481 -46.09 1.83 9.26
N ARG A 482 -46.06 0.53 9.60
CA ARG A 482 -45.25 0.06 10.75
C ARG A 482 -43.76 0.28 10.54
N ASN A 483 -43.23 0.03 9.34
CA ASN A 483 -41.86 0.36 8.99
C ASN A 483 -41.57 1.85 9.26
N ILE A 484 -42.37 2.78 8.72
CA ILE A 484 -42.18 4.22 8.97
C ILE A 484 -42.33 4.59 10.45
N ASN A 485 -43.30 4.02 11.17
CA ASN A 485 -43.50 4.33 12.59
C ASN A 485 -42.37 3.76 13.48
N ILE A 486 -41.72 2.66 13.08
CA ILE A 486 -40.48 2.17 13.69
C ILE A 486 -39.35 3.17 13.40
N LEU A 487 -39.16 3.59 12.14
CA LEU A 487 -38.07 4.52 11.79
C LEU A 487 -38.20 5.87 12.52
N LYS A 488 -39.42 6.36 12.73
CA LYS A 488 -39.70 7.61 13.48
C LYS A 488 -39.42 7.51 14.98
N GLU A 489 -39.63 6.36 15.61
CA GLU A 489 -39.31 6.15 17.03
C GLU A 489 -37.79 6.23 17.28
N PHE A 490 -36.99 5.84 16.30
CA PHE A 490 -35.54 5.72 16.40
C PHE A 490 -34.79 6.69 15.48
N GLU A 491 -35.44 7.78 15.04
CA GLU A 491 -34.90 8.68 14.02
C GLU A 491 -33.59 9.35 14.46
N ASP A 492 -33.49 9.71 15.74
CA ASP A 492 -32.29 10.31 16.36
C ASP A 492 -31.10 9.32 16.48
N ASP A 493 -31.32 8.01 16.35
CA ASP A 493 -30.26 6.97 16.35
C ASP A 493 -29.67 6.72 14.94
N LEU A 494 -30.21 7.37 13.89
CA LEU A 494 -29.99 7.02 12.48
C LEU A 494 -29.29 8.11 11.67
N ASP A 495 -28.33 7.69 10.83
CA ASP A 495 -27.68 8.54 9.83
C ASP A 495 -28.54 8.61 8.56
N LEU A 496 -29.51 9.53 8.53
CA LEU A 496 -30.40 9.72 7.39
C LEU A 496 -29.71 10.32 6.14
N SER A 497 -28.41 10.66 6.20
CA SER A 497 -27.64 10.96 4.98
C SER A 497 -27.48 9.74 4.07
N LYS A 498 -27.65 8.53 4.63
CA LYS A 498 -27.61 7.25 3.93
C LYS A 498 -28.90 6.49 4.20
N ILE A 499 -29.59 6.03 3.16
CA ILE A 499 -30.83 5.25 3.32
C ILE A 499 -30.75 3.92 2.58
N CYS A 500 -31.06 2.84 3.28
CA CYS A 500 -31.21 1.52 2.66
C CYS A 500 -32.67 1.32 2.24
N ILE A 501 -32.89 0.78 1.04
CA ILE A 501 -34.22 0.52 0.48
C ILE A 501 -34.33 -0.93 0.08
N ALA A 502 -35.39 -1.59 0.54
CA ALA A 502 -35.71 -2.96 0.20
C ALA A 502 -37.18 -3.12 -0.19
N THR A 503 -37.49 -4.18 -0.93
CA THR A 503 -38.88 -4.50 -1.25
C THR A 503 -39.65 -4.91 0.00
N GLY A 504 -40.89 -4.43 0.13
CA GLY A 504 -41.86 -4.94 1.08
C GLY A 504 -42.54 -6.24 0.62
N ALA A 505 -42.21 -6.79 -0.55
CA ALA A 505 -42.85 -7.99 -1.09
C ALA A 505 -42.25 -9.32 -0.58
N ASP A 506 -40.93 -9.38 -0.35
CA ASP A 506 -40.20 -10.57 0.10
C ASP A 506 -39.05 -10.15 1.07
N PHE A 507 -38.52 -11.10 1.84
CA PHE A 507 -37.60 -10.87 2.95
C PHE A 507 -36.07 -10.92 2.69
N PRO A 508 -35.51 -11.71 1.73
CA PRO A 508 -34.08 -12.07 1.78
C PRO A 508 -33.11 -10.90 1.56
N ASP A 509 -33.47 -9.98 0.68
CA ASP A 509 -32.67 -8.81 0.32
C ASP A 509 -32.59 -7.83 1.50
N ALA A 510 -33.71 -7.65 2.24
CA ALA A 510 -33.75 -6.89 3.49
C ALA A 510 -33.01 -7.61 4.63
N LEU A 511 -33.10 -8.94 4.71
CA LEU A 511 -32.42 -9.75 5.73
C LEU A 511 -30.90 -9.63 5.61
N SER A 512 -30.36 -9.90 4.41
CA SER A 512 -28.92 -9.74 4.16
C SER A 512 -28.48 -8.27 4.25
N GLY A 513 -29.29 -7.35 3.75
CA GLY A 513 -29.07 -5.91 3.81
C GLY A 513 -29.07 -5.30 5.21
N SER A 514 -29.73 -5.94 6.18
CA SER A 514 -29.83 -5.43 7.56
C SER A 514 -28.48 -5.30 8.28
N ALA A 515 -27.51 -6.17 7.97
CA ALA A 515 -26.15 -6.05 8.51
C ALA A 515 -25.41 -4.85 7.92
N LEU A 516 -25.54 -4.59 6.61
CA LEU A 516 -24.95 -3.41 5.97
C LEU A 516 -25.62 -2.12 6.47
N ALA A 517 -26.94 -2.10 6.58
CA ALA A 517 -27.68 -0.96 7.12
C ALA A 517 -27.23 -0.63 8.56
N ALA A 518 -27.01 -1.64 9.40
CA ALA A 518 -26.45 -1.46 10.75
C ALA A 518 -25.04 -0.84 10.72
N THR A 519 -24.14 -1.34 9.86
CA THR A 519 -22.78 -0.80 9.66
C THR A 519 -22.82 0.66 9.21
N LEU A 520 -23.76 1.01 8.33
CA LEU A 520 -23.99 2.39 7.87
C LEU A 520 -24.71 3.27 8.92
N SER A 521 -25.15 2.72 10.05
CA SER A 521 -26.06 3.35 11.02
C SER A 521 -27.35 3.89 10.36
N SER A 522 -27.84 3.18 9.34
CA SER A 522 -28.87 3.60 8.41
C SER A 522 -30.18 2.82 8.58
N ALA A 523 -31.30 3.44 8.18
CA ALA A 523 -32.62 2.83 8.14
C ALA A 523 -32.79 1.86 6.95
N ILE A 524 -33.64 0.84 7.10
CA ILE A 524 -34.26 0.15 5.96
C ILE A 524 -35.68 0.68 5.76
N VAL A 525 -35.90 1.38 4.65
CA VAL A 525 -37.23 1.79 4.18
C VAL A 525 -37.80 0.70 3.28
N LEU A 526 -38.97 0.17 3.63
CA LEU A 526 -39.68 -0.83 2.83
C LEU A 526 -40.56 -0.16 1.77
N VAL A 527 -40.47 -0.65 0.52
CA VAL A 527 -41.18 -0.05 -0.63
C VAL A 527 -41.96 -1.07 -1.45
N ASP A 528 -42.96 -0.61 -2.18
CA ASP A 528 -43.80 -1.42 -3.08
C ASP A 528 -43.68 -0.89 -4.51
N ASN A 529 -43.17 -1.73 -5.42
CA ASN A 529 -42.97 -1.39 -6.84
C ASN A 529 -44.27 -1.00 -7.56
N ASN A 530 -45.41 -1.54 -7.13
CA ASN A 530 -46.70 -1.33 -7.79
C ASN A 530 -47.48 -0.16 -7.18
N SER A 531 -47.23 0.14 -5.90
CA SER A 531 -48.02 1.10 -5.14
C SER A 531 -47.21 1.67 -3.96
N LEU A 532 -46.33 2.64 -4.24
CA LEU A 532 -45.65 3.41 -3.21
C LEU A 532 -46.68 4.05 -2.27
N LYS A 533 -46.57 3.77 -0.96
CA LYS A 533 -47.56 4.21 0.03
C LYS A 533 -47.33 5.68 0.39
N SER A 534 -48.42 6.41 0.58
CA SER A 534 -48.39 7.83 0.94
C SER A 534 -47.55 8.10 2.19
N VAL A 535 -47.64 7.24 3.22
CA VAL A 535 -46.82 7.35 4.44
C VAL A 535 -45.31 7.26 4.17
N THR A 536 -44.89 6.41 3.23
CA THR A 536 -43.48 6.26 2.83
C THR A 536 -43.00 7.47 2.03
N SER A 537 -43.82 7.97 1.09
CA SER A 537 -43.53 9.22 0.37
C SER A 537 -43.46 10.43 1.31
N GLN A 538 -44.37 10.52 2.27
CA GLN A 538 -44.41 11.62 3.24
C GLN A 538 -43.17 11.61 4.14
N TYR A 539 -42.78 10.44 4.68
CA TYR A 539 -41.54 10.31 5.44
C TYR A 539 -40.30 10.68 4.62
N SER A 540 -40.27 10.32 3.33
CA SER A 540 -39.18 10.72 2.43
C SER A 540 -39.11 12.24 2.21
N ALA A 541 -40.26 12.90 2.10
CA ALA A 541 -40.35 14.35 1.95
C ALA A 541 -40.01 15.12 3.24
N ASP A 542 -40.35 14.58 4.41
CA ASP A 542 -40.18 15.24 5.71
C ASP A 542 -38.78 14.99 6.32
N SER A 543 -38.35 13.73 6.36
CA SER A 543 -37.16 13.29 7.10
C SER A 543 -35.94 13.04 6.21
N LEU A 544 -36.15 12.55 4.98
CA LEU A 544 -35.05 12.12 4.09
C LEU A 544 -34.53 13.25 3.18
N ILE A 545 -34.70 14.50 3.60
CA ILE A 545 -34.30 15.70 2.86
C ILE A 545 -32.78 15.76 2.68
N GLN A 546 -32.01 15.22 3.63
CA GLN A 546 -30.54 15.25 3.65
C GLN A 546 -29.89 13.96 3.11
N THR A 547 -30.65 13.03 2.53
CA THR A 547 -30.09 11.79 1.98
C THR A 547 -29.24 12.07 0.74
N ASP A 548 -27.95 11.76 0.82
CA ASP A 548 -26.98 11.82 -0.27
C ASP A 548 -26.81 10.46 -0.96
N ASP A 549 -26.75 9.36 -0.18
CA ASP A 549 -26.55 8.00 -0.65
C ASP A 549 -27.79 7.12 -0.41
N VAL A 550 -28.24 6.40 -1.45
CA VAL A 550 -29.36 5.44 -1.36
C VAL A 550 -28.89 4.05 -1.77
N TYR A 551 -28.84 3.14 -0.81
CA TYR A 551 -28.46 1.74 -0.99
C TYR A 551 -29.70 0.92 -1.33
N VAL A 552 -29.79 0.41 -2.57
CA VAL A 552 -30.96 -0.33 -3.04
C VAL A 552 -30.66 -1.82 -3.06
N PHE A 553 -31.31 -2.59 -2.20
CA PHE A 553 -31.16 -4.04 -2.16
C PHE A 553 -32.04 -4.70 -3.22
N GLY A 554 -31.42 -5.52 -4.06
CA GLY A 554 -32.05 -6.18 -5.20
C GLY A 554 -31.96 -5.41 -6.53
N LEU A 555 -32.26 -6.12 -7.61
CA LEU A 555 -32.26 -5.55 -8.97
C LEU A 555 -33.46 -4.63 -9.22
N GLN A 556 -33.47 -3.93 -10.35
CA GLN A 556 -34.53 -2.99 -10.76
C GLN A 556 -35.95 -3.62 -10.75
N ALA A 557 -36.04 -4.93 -11.02
CA ALA A 557 -37.31 -5.67 -10.93
C ALA A 557 -37.84 -5.86 -9.49
N VAL A 558 -36.95 -5.83 -8.49
CA VAL A 558 -37.26 -5.96 -7.05
C VAL A 558 -37.57 -4.61 -6.42
N VAL A 559 -36.75 -3.60 -6.75
CA VAL A 559 -36.96 -2.19 -6.40
C VAL A 559 -36.62 -1.31 -7.60
N SER A 560 -37.64 -0.73 -8.23
CA SER A 560 -37.53 0.00 -9.50
C SER A 560 -37.01 1.43 -9.32
N ASP A 561 -36.26 1.92 -10.30
CA ASP A 561 -35.76 3.31 -10.27
C ASP A 561 -36.91 4.34 -10.30
N ASN A 562 -38.09 3.97 -10.82
CA ASN A 562 -39.31 4.78 -10.73
C ASN A 562 -39.76 5.00 -9.28
N VAL A 563 -39.66 3.99 -8.42
CA VAL A 563 -39.95 4.14 -6.98
C VAL A 563 -38.88 4.99 -6.29
N ILE A 564 -37.60 4.76 -6.58
CA ILE A 564 -36.49 5.58 -6.04
C ILE A 564 -36.66 7.06 -6.44
N ASN A 565 -36.91 7.33 -7.73
CA ASN A 565 -37.16 8.68 -8.22
C ASN A 565 -38.38 9.31 -7.53
N LYS A 566 -39.49 8.58 -7.38
CA LYS A 566 -40.70 9.08 -6.68
C LYS A 566 -40.52 9.34 -5.18
N LEU A 567 -39.57 8.66 -4.53
CA LEU A 567 -39.25 8.91 -3.12
C LEU A 567 -38.46 10.21 -2.93
N PHE A 568 -37.55 10.52 -3.85
CA PHE A 568 -36.56 11.59 -3.64
C PHE A 568 -36.64 12.75 -4.65
N THR A 569 -37.63 12.74 -5.56
CA THR A 569 -37.97 13.94 -6.34
C THR A 569 -38.69 14.91 -5.42
N LYS A 570 -38.11 16.11 -5.25
CA LYS A 570 -38.61 17.20 -4.42
C LYS A 570 -39.35 18.24 -5.26
#